data_AF-A0A061QPL1-F1
#
_entry.id   AF-A0A061QPL1-F1
#
_cell.length_a   1.000
_cell.length_b   1.000
_cell.length_c   1.000
_cell.angle_alpha   90.00
_cell.angle_beta   90.00
_cell.angle_gamma   90.00
#
_symmetry.space_group_name_H-M   'P 1'
#
loop_
_entity.id
_entity.type
_entity.pdbx_description
1 polymer ?
#
loop_
_entity_poly.entity_id
_entity_poly.type
_entity_poly.pdbx_seq_one_letter_code
_entity_poly.pdbx_strand_id
1 'polypeptide(L)'
;MAQSAAGGEWEPWNQVHAFNVLRLTFNSRDLSTDSSGYFSAGIIASIRAMSHPSWEVRNSAALTFTALITRTLGFKNVLAGDSAKR
;
A
#
# COMPACT_ATOMS: atom_id res chain seq x y z
N MET A 1 -19.84 -15.63 17.43
CA MET A 1 -20.88 -15.24 16.45
C MET A 1 -20.42 -15.75 15.10
N ALA A 2 -21.20 -16.67 14.53
CA ALA A 2 -20.85 -17.51 13.40
C ALA A 2 -20.77 -16.71 12.09
N GLN A 3 -19.73 -16.95 11.30
CA GLN A 3 -19.74 -16.64 9.86
C GLN A 3 -20.14 -17.94 9.14
N SER A 4 -21.32 -17.94 8.54
CA SER A 4 -21.83 -19.04 7.72
C SER A 4 -22.15 -18.55 6.32
N ALA A 5 -21.41 -19.10 5.35
CA ALA A 5 -21.79 -19.47 3.99
C ALA A 5 -22.23 -18.39 2.97
N ALA A 6 -21.36 -18.12 1.99
CA ALA A 6 -21.73 -17.95 0.58
C ALA A 6 -20.50 -18.25 -0.31
N GLY A 7 -20.66 -19.15 -1.29
CA GLY A 7 -19.58 -19.57 -2.18
C GLY A 7 -19.12 -18.47 -3.13
N GLY A 8 -17.81 -18.30 -3.26
CA GLY A 8 -17.17 -17.40 -4.23
C GLY A 8 -16.26 -16.32 -3.63
N GLU A 9 -16.22 -16.17 -2.30
CA GLU A 9 -15.31 -15.22 -1.65
C GLU A 9 -13.93 -15.85 -1.49
N TRP A 10 -13.01 -15.45 -2.36
CA TRP A 10 -11.61 -15.81 -2.22
C TRP A 10 -11.10 -15.36 -0.85
N GLU A 11 -10.45 -16.28 -0.12
CA GLU A 11 -9.81 -16.02 1.17
C GLU A 11 -9.03 -14.69 1.17
N PRO A 12 -9.20 -13.82 2.19
CA PRO A 12 -8.63 -12.45 2.18
C PRO A 12 -7.11 -12.42 2.01
N TRP A 13 -6.44 -13.54 2.30
CA TRP A 13 -5.01 -13.75 2.13
C TRP A 13 -4.53 -13.47 0.71
N ASN A 14 -5.33 -13.74 -0.33
CA ASN A 14 -4.94 -13.44 -1.71
C ASN A 14 -4.73 -11.93 -1.92
N GLN A 15 -5.64 -11.10 -1.42
CA GLN A 15 -5.56 -9.65 -1.48
C GLN A 15 -4.44 -9.12 -0.58
N VAL A 16 -4.27 -9.70 0.61
CA VAL A 16 -3.15 -9.37 1.51
C VAL A 16 -1.81 -9.59 0.83
N HIS A 17 -1.62 -10.75 0.20
CA HIS A 17 -0.39 -11.05 -0.53
C HIS A 17 -0.22 -10.15 -1.75
N ALA A 18 -1.29 -9.86 -2.50
CA ALA A 18 -1.24 -8.93 -3.62
C ALA A 18 -0.77 -7.53 -3.19
N PHE A 19 -1.33 -6.98 -2.10
CA PHE A 19 -0.90 -5.69 -1.55
C PHE A 19 0.56 -5.71 -1.07
N ASN A 20 0.98 -6.77 -0.38
CA ASN A 20 2.36 -6.90 0.06
C ASN A 20 3.35 -7.00 -1.12
N VAL A 21 2.98 -7.72 -2.19
CA VAL A 21 3.77 -7.80 -3.43
C VAL A 21 3.83 -6.43 -4.10
N LEU A 22 2.69 -5.72 -4.25
CA LEU A 22 2.66 -4.37 -4.80
C LEU A 22 3.61 -3.45 -4.03
N ARG A 23 3.50 -3.44 -2.69
CA ARG A 23 4.40 -2.67 -1.82
C ARG A 23 5.88 -3.00 -2.07
N LEU A 24 6.22 -4.28 -2.24
CA LEU A 24 7.60 -4.70 -2.54
C LEU A 24 8.04 -4.20 -3.92
N THR A 25 7.22 -4.41 -4.96
CA THR A 25 7.49 -3.98 -6.33
C THR A 25 7.77 -2.48 -6.43
N PHE A 26 6.95 -1.65 -5.79
CA PHE A 26 7.12 -0.19 -5.82
C PHE A 26 8.33 0.31 -5.02
N ASN A 27 8.80 -0.45 -4.03
CA ASN A 27 9.97 -0.12 -3.21
C ASN A 27 11.28 -0.70 -3.75
N SER A 28 11.23 -1.77 -4.55
CA SER A 28 12.42 -2.36 -5.17
C SER A 28 13.02 -1.42 -6.20
N ARG A 29 14.33 -1.17 -6.12
CA ARG A 29 15.05 -0.26 -7.02
C ARG A 29 14.88 -0.63 -8.49
N ASP A 30 14.95 -1.93 -8.79
CA ASP A 30 14.93 -2.42 -10.18
C ASP A 30 13.53 -2.37 -10.79
N LEU A 31 12.50 -2.62 -9.98
CA LEU A 31 11.11 -2.69 -10.43
C LEU A 31 10.35 -1.35 -10.29
N SER A 32 10.85 -0.41 -9.48
CA SER A 32 10.18 0.86 -9.20
C SER A 32 10.02 1.73 -10.45
N THR A 33 11.01 1.71 -11.36
CA THR A 33 10.95 2.50 -12.61
C THR A 33 9.87 1.94 -13.53
N ASP A 34 9.85 0.62 -13.76
CA ASP A 34 8.89 -0.04 -14.64
C ASP A 34 7.47 -0.03 -14.06
N SER A 35 7.34 -0.09 -12.74
CA SER A 35 6.05 -0.02 -12.06
C SER A 35 5.50 1.39 -11.90
N SER A 36 6.30 2.44 -12.14
CA SER A 36 5.91 3.83 -11.87
C SER A 36 4.64 4.28 -12.62
N GLY A 37 4.39 3.75 -13.83
CA GLY A 37 3.17 4.02 -14.59
C GLY A 37 1.88 3.55 -13.91
N TYR A 38 1.98 2.67 -12.91
CA TYR A 38 0.84 2.11 -12.17
C TYR A 38 0.61 2.77 -10.81
N PHE A 39 1.34 3.84 -10.46
CA PHE A 39 1.19 4.51 -9.16
C PHE A 39 -0.24 4.95 -8.87
N SER A 40 -0.92 5.58 -9.84
CA SER A 40 -2.29 6.04 -9.70
C SER A 40 -3.26 4.89 -9.42
N ALA A 41 -3.13 3.80 -10.19
CA ALA A 41 -3.93 2.59 -10.01
C ALA A 41 -3.66 1.93 -8.65
N GLY A 42 -2.38 1.87 -8.22
CA GLY A 42 -2.00 1.34 -6.91
C GLY A 42 -2.57 2.14 -5.74
N ILE A 43 -2.57 3.46 -5.83
CA ILE A 43 -3.17 4.35 -4.81
C ILE A 43 -4.68 4.13 -4.75
N ILE A 44 -5.36 4.13 -5.89
CA ILE A 44 -6.82 3.94 -5.96
C ILE A 44 -7.21 2.56 -5.40
N ALA A 45 -6.48 1.51 -5.77
CA ALA A 45 -6.71 0.16 -5.27
C ALA A 45 -6.55 0.09 -3.74
N SER A 46 -5.50 0.72 -3.21
CA SER A 46 -5.24 0.76 -1.77
C SER A 46 -6.36 1.50 -1.02
N ILE A 47 -6.80 2.67 -1.52
CA ILE A 47 -7.90 3.44 -0.91
C ILE A 47 -9.20 2.64 -0.90
N ARG A 48 -9.55 1.97 -2.01
CA ARG A 48 -10.76 1.15 -2.09
C ARG A 48 -10.73 -0.04 -1.12
N ALA A 49 -9.57 -0.69 -0.97
CA ALA A 49 -9.41 -1.82 -0.07
C ALA A 49 -9.40 -1.43 1.42
N MET A 50 -9.24 -0.15 1.77
CA MET A 50 -9.43 0.32 3.15
C MET A 50 -10.88 0.18 3.63
N SER A 51 -11.85 0.02 2.72
CA SER A 51 -13.25 -0.26 3.06
C SER A 51 -13.59 -1.76 3.10
N HIS A 52 -12.61 -2.66 2.94
CA HIS A 52 -12.84 -4.10 2.94
C HIS A 52 -13.30 -4.61 4.33
N PRO A 53 -14.22 -5.61 4.40
CA PRO A 53 -14.73 -6.13 5.69
C PRO A 53 -13.66 -6.83 6.53
N SER A 54 -12.74 -7.57 5.92
CA SER A 54 -11.62 -8.21 6.62
C SER A 54 -10.55 -7.19 7.06
N TRP A 55 -10.09 -7.34 8.30
CA TRP A 55 -9.03 -6.50 8.87
C TRP A 55 -7.73 -6.61 8.07
N GLU A 56 -7.37 -7.83 7.63
CA GLU A 56 -6.05 -8.12 7.04
C GLU A 56 -5.84 -7.37 5.74
N VAL A 57 -6.91 -7.29 4.94
CA VAL A 57 -6.92 -6.54 3.69
C VAL A 57 -6.76 -5.05 3.95
N ARG A 58 -7.48 -4.48 4.94
CA ARG A 58 -7.34 -3.05 5.26
C ARG A 58 -5.93 -2.67 5.69
N ASN A 59 -5.29 -3.50 6.53
CA ASN A 59 -3.92 -3.25 7.00
C ASN A 59 -2.89 -3.34 5.87
N SER A 60 -2.95 -4.39 5.06
CA SER A 60 -2.04 -4.55 3.92
C SER A 60 -2.22 -3.42 2.88
N ALA A 61 -3.46 -2.98 2.64
CA ALA A 61 -3.76 -1.82 1.81
C ALA A 61 -3.20 -0.52 2.39
N ALA A 62 -3.32 -0.29 3.71
CA ALA A 62 -2.75 0.89 4.36
C ALA A 62 -1.22 0.95 4.26
N LEU A 63 -0.54 -0.18 4.50
CA LEU A 63 0.92 -0.27 4.36
C LEU A 63 1.37 0.00 2.91
N THR A 64 0.61 -0.47 1.93
CA THR A 64 0.87 -0.23 0.50
C THR A 64 0.66 1.24 0.16
N PHE A 65 -0.46 1.83 0.61
CA PHE A 65 -0.76 3.25 0.42
C PHE A 65 0.35 4.15 0.97
N THR A 66 0.81 3.92 2.20
CA THR A 66 1.90 4.70 2.79
C THR A 66 3.18 4.59 1.97
N ALA A 67 3.56 3.38 1.54
CA ALA A 67 4.74 3.19 0.70
C ALA A 67 4.66 3.97 -0.62
N LEU A 68 3.49 3.93 -1.29
CA LEU A 68 3.24 4.64 -2.54
C LEU A 68 3.31 6.17 -2.37
N ILE A 69 2.67 6.69 -1.33
CA ILE A 69 2.66 8.13 -1.04
C ILE A 69 4.05 8.64 -0.69
N THR A 70 4.75 7.96 0.21
CA THR A 70 6.14 8.29 0.57
C THR A 70 7.05 8.30 -0.65
N ARG A 71 6.88 7.35 -1.56
CA ARG A 71 7.68 7.26 -2.78
C ARG A 71 7.38 8.38 -3.79
N THR A 72 6.11 8.75 -3.92
CA THR A 72 5.64 9.75 -4.91
C THR A 72 5.90 11.17 -4.46
N LEU A 73 5.58 11.48 -3.19
CA LEU A 73 5.69 12.82 -2.64
C LEU A 73 7.05 13.07 -1.98
N GLY A 74 7.82 12.02 -1.71
CA GLY A 74 9.01 12.09 -0.88
C GLY A 74 8.68 12.42 0.58
N PHE A 75 9.71 12.56 1.40
CA PHE A 75 9.57 13.16 2.72
C PHE A 75 9.89 14.64 2.64
N LYS A 76 9.01 15.48 3.19
CA LYS A 76 9.36 16.86 3.46
C LYS A 76 10.30 16.85 4.67
N ASN A 77 11.59 17.11 4.45
CA ASN A 77 12.59 17.27 5.52
C ASN A 77 12.32 18.57 6.30
N VAL A 78 11.21 18.65 7.04
CA VAL A 78 10.88 19.81 7.89
C VAL A 78 11.85 19.93 9.07
N LEU A 79 12.58 18.84 9.40
CA LEU A 79 13.56 18.80 10.48
C LEU A 79 14.95 19.33 10.08
N ALA A 80 15.23 19.55 8.78
CA ALA A 80 16.54 20.07 8.34
C ALA A 80 16.67 21.60 8.49
N GLY A 81 15.68 22.27 9.09
CA GLY A 81 15.64 23.72 9.25
C GLY A 81 16.53 24.29 10.38
N ASP A 82 16.94 23.48 11.37
CA ASP A 82 17.69 23.98 12.54
C ASP A 82 19.08 23.37 12.74
N SER A 83 19.44 22.30 12.03
CA SER A 83 20.77 21.68 12.15
C SER A 83 21.79 22.16 11.13
N ALA A 84 21.41 22.99 10.16
CA ALA A 84 22.32 23.58 9.16
C ALA A 84 22.94 24.92 9.60
N LYS A 85 22.81 25.31 10.87
CA LYS A 85 23.32 26.59 11.43
C LYS A 85 24.27 26.42 12.62
N ARG A 86 24.97 25.30 12.76
CA ARG A 86 26.01 25.15 13.79
C ARG A 86 27.31 24.67 13.20
#